data_AF-A0A455U849-F1
#
_entry.id   AF-A0A455U849-F1
#
_cell.length_a   1.000
_cell.length_b   1.000
_cell.length_c   1.000
_cell.angle_alpha   90.00
_cell.angle_beta   90.00
_cell.angle_gamma   90.00
#
_symmetry.space_group_name_H-M   'P 1'
#
loop_
_entity.id
_entity.type
_entity.pdbx_description
1 polymer ?
#
loop_
_entity_poly.entity_id
_entity_poly.type
_entity_poly.pdbx_seq_one_letter_code
_entity_poly.pdbx_strand_id
1 'polypeptide(L)'
;MSPAPDAWSRPDIPLHANAMLKNERDGIEPVVPGTTGPLKQIEDVKAKGFPVVYVGDVVGTGSSRKSATNSVLWFFGDDIPYAPNKRAGGFCFGSKIAPIFFNTWKTQAPCRLRWMSPT
;
A
#
# COMPACT_ATOMS: atom_id res chain seq x y z
N MET A 1 -4.85 2.34 -5.54
CA MET A 1 -4.43 2.14 -4.13
C MET A 1 -5.48 2.63 -3.15
N SER A 2 -6.10 3.80 -3.37
CA SER A 2 -7.26 4.27 -2.60
C SER A 2 -8.33 4.75 -3.60
N PRO A 3 -9.36 3.93 -3.91
CA PRO A 3 -10.40 4.30 -4.87
C PRO A 3 -11.24 5.48 -4.37
N ALA A 4 -11.70 6.34 -5.30
CA ALA A 4 -12.56 7.47 -4.98
C ALA A 4 -13.93 7.09 -4.39
N PRO A 5 -14.62 6.03 -4.86
CA PRO A 5 -15.89 5.60 -4.29
C PRO A 5 -15.80 5.19 -2.81
N ASP A 6 -14.63 4.72 -2.38
CA ASP A 6 -14.37 4.28 -1.00
C ASP A 6 -13.76 5.41 -0.15
N ALA A 7 -13.96 6.67 -0.53
CA ALA A 7 -13.42 7.80 0.23
C ALA A 7 -13.98 7.90 1.65
N TRP A 8 -15.20 7.39 1.86
CA TRP A 8 -15.88 7.37 3.16
C TRP A 8 -15.20 6.45 4.17
N SER A 9 -14.54 5.36 3.73
CA SER A 9 -13.88 4.39 4.62
C SER A 9 -12.44 4.76 4.98
N ARG A 10 -11.87 5.85 4.42
CA ARG A 10 -10.49 6.28 4.67
C ARG A 10 -10.06 6.43 6.14
N PRO A 11 -10.94 6.87 7.07
CA PRO A 11 -10.58 6.93 8.49
C PRO A 11 -10.32 5.55 9.10
N ASP A 12 -11.00 4.53 8.58
CA ASP A 12 -10.87 3.14 9.01
C ASP A 12 -9.86 2.41 8.10
N ILE A 13 -8.61 2.37 8.56
CA ILE A 13 -7.48 1.81 7.79
C ILE A 13 -7.70 0.32 7.43
N PRO A 14 -8.04 -0.57 8.38
CA PRO A 14 -8.32 -1.98 8.07
C PRO A 14 -9.42 -2.15 7.02
N LEU A 15 -10.52 -1.40 7.15
CA LEU A 15 -11.63 -1.49 6.21
C LEU A 15 -11.24 -0.97 4.82
N HIS A 16 -10.57 0.18 4.77
CA HIS A 16 -10.17 0.79 3.51
C HIS A 16 -9.11 -0.03 2.77
N ALA A 17 -8.23 -0.72 3.50
CA ALA A 17 -7.21 -1.58 2.92
C ALA A 17 -7.82 -2.70 2.07
N ASN A 18 -9.01 -3.21 2.42
CA ASN A 18 -9.70 -4.23 1.60
C ASN A 18 -10.06 -3.74 0.20
N ALA A 19 -10.22 -2.43 -0.01
CA ALA A 19 -10.50 -1.82 -1.31
C ALA A 19 -9.23 -1.57 -2.14
N MET A 20 -8.04 -1.84 -1.59
CA MET A 20 -6.76 -1.66 -2.28
C MET A 20 -6.65 -2.64 -3.45
N LEU A 21 -6.37 -2.13 -4.65
CA LEU A 21 -6.22 -2.94 -5.87
C LEU A 21 -7.47 -3.77 -6.25
N LYS A 22 -8.67 -3.29 -5.88
CA LYS A 22 -9.95 -3.95 -6.21
C LYS A 22 -10.28 -4.00 -7.71
N ASN A 23 -9.68 -3.13 -8.52
CA ASN A 23 -9.87 -3.14 -9.97
C ASN A 23 -8.82 -4.08 -10.57
N GLU A 24 -9.28 -5.01 -11.41
CA GLU A 24 -8.41 -5.95 -12.12
C GLU A 24 -7.32 -5.23 -12.91
N ARG A 25 -6.11 -5.76 -12.81
CA ARG A 25 -4.91 -5.29 -13.50
C ARG A 25 -4.06 -6.49 -13.84
N ASP A 26 -3.17 -6.32 -14.80
CA ASP A 26 -2.23 -7.37 -15.18
C ASP A 26 -1.43 -7.85 -13.94
N GLY A 27 -1.46 -9.16 -13.69
CA GLY A 27 -0.83 -9.82 -12.55
C GLY A 27 -1.53 -9.66 -11.18
N ILE A 28 -2.66 -8.94 -11.09
CA ILE A 28 -3.40 -8.74 -9.83
C ILE A 28 -4.82 -9.30 -9.96
N GLU A 29 -5.13 -10.30 -9.14
CA GLU A 29 -6.43 -10.98 -9.13
C GLU A 29 -7.21 -10.59 -7.86
N PRO A 30 -8.14 -9.62 -7.94
CA PRO A 30 -9.01 -9.28 -6.83
C PRO A 30 -9.93 -10.45 -6.47
N VAL A 31 -10.27 -10.59 -5.19
CA VAL A 31 -11.24 -11.63 -4.75
C VAL A 31 -12.63 -11.33 -5.30
N VAL A 32 -13.03 -10.06 -5.26
CA VAL A 32 -14.28 -9.58 -5.85
C VAL A 32 -13.95 -8.34 -6.68
N PRO A 33 -13.96 -8.44 -8.02
CA PRO A 33 -13.66 -7.32 -8.90
C PRO A 33 -14.54 -6.10 -8.58
N GLY A 34 -13.90 -4.96 -8.32
CA GLY A 34 -14.58 -3.71 -7.99
C GLY A 34 -14.93 -3.51 -6.51
N THR A 35 -14.75 -4.52 -5.65
CA THR A 35 -15.09 -4.45 -4.22
C THR A 35 -13.91 -4.81 -3.32
N THR A 36 -13.30 -5.97 -3.52
CA THR A 36 -12.27 -6.51 -2.62
C THR A 36 -11.00 -6.83 -3.39
N GLY A 37 -9.89 -6.29 -2.89
CA GLY A 37 -8.55 -6.49 -3.43
C GLY A 37 -8.04 -7.93 -3.38
N PRO A 38 -6.78 -8.15 -3.81
CA PRO A 38 -6.17 -9.47 -3.90
C PRO A 38 -5.70 -10.00 -2.54
N LEU A 39 -6.63 -10.30 -1.62
CA LEU A 39 -6.28 -10.78 -0.28
C LEU A 39 -5.52 -12.12 -0.31
N LYS A 40 -5.93 -13.06 -1.18
CA LYS A 40 -5.28 -14.37 -1.34
C LYS A 40 -3.80 -14.23 -1.73
N GLN A 41 -3.52 -13.43 -2.76
CA GLN A 41 -2.13 -13.23 -3.23
C GLN A 41 -1.26 -12.59 -2.14
N ILE A 42 -1.82 -11.67 -1.34
CA ILE A 42 -1.09 -11.03 -0.24
C ILE A 42 -0.77 -12.06 0.86
N GLU A 43 -1.72 -12.94 1.20
CA GLU A 43 -1.51 -14.02 2.17
C GLU A 43 -0.48 -15.04 1.68
N ASP A 44 -0.53 -15.45 0.41
CA ASP A 44 0.44 -16.37 -0.19
C ASP A 44 1.86 -15.81 -0.15
N VAL A 45 2.02 -14.51 -0.38
CA VAL A 45 3.33 -13.84 -0.32
C VAL A 45 3.80 -13.70 1.13
N LYS A 46 2.89 -13.44 2.07
CA LYS A 46 3.21 -13.41 3.51
C LYS A 46 3.58 -14.78 4.07
N ALA A 47 2.94 -15.85 3.58
CA ALA A 47 3.21 -17.22 3.99
C ALA A 47 4.65 -17.66 3.73
N LYS A 48 5.35 -16.99 2.80
CA LYS A 48 6.78 -17.23 2.53
C LYS A 48 7.70 -16.79 3.67
N GLY A 49 7.22 -16.02 4.64
CA GLY A 49 7.97 -15.61 5.83
C GLY A 49 9.03 -14.52 5.60
N PHE A 50 9.05 -13.90 4.42
CA PHE A 50 9.97 -12.82 4.08
C PHE A 50 9.29 -11.44 4.15
N PRO A 51 10.06 -10.36 4.41
CA PRO A 51 9.53 -9.00 4.30
C PRO A 51 9.09 -8.73 2.86
N VAL A 52 7.82 -8.36 2.71
CA VAL A 52 7.20 -8.11 1.42
C VAL A 52 7.37 -6.64 1.04
N VAL A 53 7.64 -6.40 -0.24
CA VAL A 53 7.89 -5.06 -0.78
C VAL A 53 6.87 -4.72 -1.84
N TYR A 54 6.32 -3.51 -1.78
CA TYR A 54 5.47 -3.00 -2.85
C TYR A 54 6.33 -2.45 -3.99
N VAL A 55 6.18 -2.99 -5.20
CA VAL A 55 6.95 -2.59 -6.38
C VAL A 55 6.01 -2.10 -7.48
N GLY A 56 6.35 -1.00 -8.14
CA GLY A 56 5.66 -0.56 -9.35
C GLY A 56 6.41 0.50 -10.13
N ASP A 57 6.20 0.59 -11.44
CA ASP A 57 6.90 1.56 -12.29
C ASP A 57 6.56 3.01 -11.95
N VAL A 58 5.28 3.30 -11.76
CA VAL A 58 4.79 4.62 -11.36
C VAL A 58 3.97 4.48 -10.09
N VAL A 59 4.49 5.01 -8.98
CA VAL A 59 3.89 4.87 -7.65
C VAL A 59 3.40 6.20 -7.11
N GLY A 60 2.18 6.21 -6.55
CA GLY A 60 1.68 7.34 -5.77
C GLY A 60 1.07 8.49 -6.57
N THR A 61 0.78 8.30 -7.85
CA THR A 61 0.03 9.28 -8.64
C THR A 61 -1.42 9.37 -8.19
N GLY A 62 -1.94 10.58 -7.99
CA GLY A 62 -3.30 10.84 -7.50
C GLY A 62 -3.33 11.71 -6.25
N SER A 63 -4.53 12.04 -5.77
CA SER A 63 -4.75 12.98 -4.65
C SER A 63 -4.72 12.32 -3.26
N SER A 64 -5.14 11.06 -3.16
CA SER A 64 -5.39 10.37 -1.87
C SER A 64 -4.17 9.60 -1.40
N ARG A 65 -3.10 10.35 -1.13
CA ARG A 65 -1.75 9.83 -0.92
C ARG A 65 -1.59 9.18 0.46
N LYS A 66 -2.18 9.77 1.51
CA LYS A 66 -2.16 9.21 2.89
C LYS A 66 -2.92 7.91 3.04
N SER A 67 -4.15 7.82 2.52
CA SER A 67 -4.94 6.58 2.56
C SER A 67 -4.35 5.49 1.66
N ALA A 68 -3.75 5.87 0.52
CA ALA A 68 -2.99 4.94 -0.31
C ALA A 68 -1.80 4.34 0.46
N THR A 69 -0.98 5.17 1.11
CA THR A 69 0.14 4.68 1.93
C THR A 69 -0.34 3.81 3.08
N ASN A 70 -1.37 4.24 3.82
CA ASN A 70 -1.94 3.46 4.92
C ASN A 70 -2.41 2.07 4.48
N SER A 71 -3.00 1.94 3.29
CA SER A 71 -3.48 0.65 2.78
C SER A 71 -2.32 -0.29 2.47
N VAL A 72 -1.24 0.22 1.90
CA VAL A 72 -0.03 -0.57 1.63
C VAL A 72 0.65 -1.00 2.92
N LEU A 73 0.82 -0.06 3.85
CA LEU A 73 1.42 -0.33 5.16
C LEU A 73 0.54 -1.27 5.99
N TRP A 74 -0.77 -1.26 5.81
CA TRP A 74 -1.64 -2.22 6.47
C TRP A 74 -1.30 -3.66 6.10
N PHE A 75 -1.02 -3.92 4.81
CA PHE A 75 -0.63 -5.25 4.37
C PHE A 75 0.84 -5.57 4.62
N PHE A 76 1.75 -4.66 4.34
CA PHE A 76 3.20 -4.95 4.27
C PHE A 76 4.06 -4.21 5.30
N GLY A 77 3.43 -3.42 6.17
CA GLY A 77 4.10 -2.72 7.26
C GLY A 77 4.10 -3.53 8.55
N ASP A 78 4.81 -2.97 9.53
CA ASP A 78 4.97 -3.50 10.87
C ASP A 78 3.95 -2.85 11.82
N ASP A 79 3.50 -3.60 12.82
CA ASP A 79 2.62 -3.09 13.87
C ASP A 79 3.35 -2.08 14.77
N ILE A 80 2.66 -1.01 15.14
CA ILE A 80 3.21 0.05 15.99
C ILE A 80 2.79 -0.20 17.44
N PRO A 81 3.73 -0.26 18.39
CA PRO A 81 3.39 -0.37 19.82
C PRO A 81 2.45 0.76 20.24
N TYR A 82 1.36 0.41 20.94
CA TYR A 82 0.39 1.37 21.50
C TYR A 82 -0.43 2.20 20.50
N ALA A 83 -0.40 1.87 19.20
CA ALA A 83 -1.22 2.52 18.18
C ALA A 83 -2.04 1.48 17.39
N PRO A 84 -3.25 1.12 17.86
CA PRO A 84 -4.08 0.13 17.18
C PRO A 84 -4.52 0.62 15.80
N ASN A 85 -4.76 -0.31 14.87
CA ASN A 85 -5.22 -0.04 13.50
C ASN A 85 -4.27 0.82 12.66
N LYS A 86 -3.00 0.94 13.05
CA LYS A 86 -1.99 1.69 12.31
C LYS A 86 -0.69 0.90 12.21
N ARG A 87 -0.16 0.85 10.99
CA ARG A 87 1.11 0.19 10.66
C ARG A 87 2.10 1.18 10.05
N ALA A 88 3.38 0.91 10.23
CA ALA A 88 4.49 1.75 9.77
C ALA A 88 5.61 0.90 9.16
N GLY A 89 6.63 1.55 8.60
CA GLY A 89 7.74 0.84 7.98
C GLY A 89 7.39 0.36 6.56
N GLY A 90 7.50 -0.93 6.29
CA GLY A 90 7.32 -1.49 4.95
C GLY A 90 8.35 -0.96 3.94
N PHE A 91 8.47 -1.63 2.80
CA PHE A 91 9.32 -1.16 1.70
C PHE A 91 8.46 -0.85 0.49
N CYS A 92 8.86 0.19 -0.24
CA CYS A 92 8.28 0.50 -1.53
C CYS A 92 9.38 0.90 -2.52
N PHE A 93 9.37 0.26 -3.68
CA PHE A 93 10.28 0.53 -4.78
C PHE A 93 9.49 0.96 -6.00
N GLY A 94 10.01 1.94 -6.72
CA GLY A 94 9.47 2.29 -8.01
C GLY A 94 10.41 3.13 -8.84
N SER A 95 10.26 2.99 -10.16
CA SER A 95 11.04 3.71 -11.16
C SER A 95 10.76 5.23 -11.08
N LYS A 96 9.48 5.59 -10.92
CA LYS A 96 9.00 6.97 -10.68
C LYS A 96 8.06 7.02 -9.49
N ILE A 97 8.43 7.78 -8.46
CA ILE A 97 7.61 7.99 -7.26
C ILE A 97 7.15 9.45 -7.21
N ALA A 98 5.85 9.68 -7.07
CA ALA A 98 5.32 11.04 -6.93
C ALA A 98 5.87 11.74 -5.67
N PRO A 99 6.31 13.00 -5.73
CA PRO A 99 7.00 13.68 -4.61
C PRO A 99 6.18 13.73 -3.32
N ILE A 100 4.86 13.94 -3.44
CA ILE A 100 3.98 14.07 -2.28
C ILE A 100 3.74 12.69 -1.64
N PHE A 101 3.68 11.63 -2.45
CA PHE A 101 3.62 10.26 -1.95
C PHE A 101 4.91 9.88 -1.23
N PHE A 102 6.06 10.24 -1.81
CA PHE A 102 7.38 10.05 -1.21
C PHE A 102 7.51 10.72 0.17
N ASN A 103 7.07 11.98 0.29
CA ASN A 103 7.07 12.68 1.58
C ASN A 103 6.12 12.01 2.59
N THR A 104 4.92 11.62 2.16
CA THR A 104 3.95 10.93 3.02
C THR A 104 4.52 9.60 3.54
N TRP A 105 5.20 8.86 2.66
CA TRP A 105 5.86 7.62 3.03
C TRP A 105 6.98 7.85 4.03
N LYS A 106 7.87 8.82 3.80
CA LYS A 106 8.93 9.18 4.75
C LYS A 106 8.38 9.54 6.13
N THR A 107 7.24 10.21 6.22
CA THR A 107 6.60 10.54 7.49
C THR A 107 6.13 9.29 8.25
N GLN A 108 5.69 8.26 7.54
CA GLN A 108 5.14 7.03 8.15
C GLN A 108 6.17 5.89 8.25
N ALA A 109 7.26 5.97 7.49
CA ALA A 109 8.30 4.96 7.37
C ALA A 109 9.66 5.62 7.08
N PRO A 110 10.30 6.22 8.10
CA PRO A 110 11.43 7.14 7.92
C PRO A 110 12.71 6.54 7.32
N CYS A 111 12.87 5.21 7.24
CA CYS A 111 14.13 4.58 6.82
C CYS A 111 14.03 3.52 5.70
N ARG A 112 12.87 3.34 5.04
CA ARG A 112 12.65 2.13 4.20
C ARG A 112 12.11 2.38 2.78
N LEU A 113 12.21 3.60 2.28
CA LEU A 113 11.88 3.93 0.88
C LEU A 113 13.17 4.20 0.09
N ARG A 114 13.43 3.41 -0.95
CA ARG A 114 14.59 3.62 -1.84
C ARG A 114 14.10 3.96 -3.23
N TRP A 115 14.54 5.11 -3.74
CA TRP A 115 14.46 5.37 -5.17
C TRP A 115 15.57 4.56 -5.84
N MET A 116 15.20 3.59 -6.66
CA MET A 116 16.14 2.96 -7.57
C MET A 116 16.23 3.89 -8.79
N SER A 117 17.18 4.82 -8.79
CA SER A 117 17.54 5.52 -10.02
C SER A 117 18.15 4.48 -10.97
N PRO A 118 17.74 4.43 -12.25
CA PRO A 118 18.50 3.69 -13.23
C PRO A 118 19.86 4.40 -13.34
N THR A 119 20.92 3.73 -12.90
CA THR A 119 22.28 4.03 -13.36
C THR A 119 22.37 3.81 -14.85
#